data_AF-A0A3G2T7T8-F1
#
_entry.id   AF-A0A3G2T7T8-F1
#
_cell.length_a   1.000
_cell.length_b   1.000
_cell.length_c   1.000
_cell.angle_alpha   90.00
_cell.angle_beta   90.00
_cell.angle_gamma   90.00
#
_symmetry.space_group_name_H-M   'P 1'
#
loop_
_entity.id
_entity.type
_entity.pdbx_description
1 polymer ?
#
loop_
_entity_poly.entity_id
_entity_poly.type
_entity_poly.pdbx_seq_one_letter_code
_entity_poly.pdbx_strand_id
1 'polypeptide(L)'
;MAKNTAIKKEKLSIYLSRDSKKDDSYLIKTDNAKQPIEISISDTTFSKLYIKKQLPKSSPPWTNLFTNNNQVDPSEFGLSSNVGAVLIINMSGYTFIITFGTGFHLLKTESIERDFGLKVTLNSVDPDKLRSLDKASYDHNPLNSRTQSTMEVDIFNLHLDSEMEMLYAITGVSLVPEFGNNVTGRDALTIAVETDLENLPLILSEALKRYRMPLPQKFSWVENINRVRDLDEIEILDLELNKYLNDKQYDNLWLGEPEVIDWENQIGYSFDNYANTPRSVVLSFEEFIKYLHDSPPTVELMKNTSVHVNDSEYKAIKTWSVYRCLYAEIIYDNNTYILKNGIWYRANTDFVSSIDHYLSELEDYPDVLP
;
A
#
# COMPACT_ATOMS: atom_id res chain seq x y z
N MET A 1 -32.95 -33.37 -4.38
CA MET A 1 -32.41 -32.06 -3.95
C MET A 1 -31.03 -31.91 -4.56
N ALA A 2 -30.87 -31.04 -5.56
CA ALA A 2 -29.57 -30.74 -6.13
C ALA A 2 -28.73 -30.06 -5.03
N LYS A 3 -27.55 -30.61 -4.72
CA LYS A 3 -26.56 -29.91 -3.90
C LYS A 3 -26.19 -28.64 -4.66
N ASN A 4 -26.65 -27.49 -4.16
CA ASN A 4 -26.17 -26.19 -4.60
C ASN A 4 -24.67 -26.15 -4.24
N THR A 5 -23.81 -26.51 -5.17
CA THR A 5 -22.36 -26.34 -5.02
C THR A 5 -22.12 -24.85 -4.95
N ALA A 6 -21.81 -24.36 -3.75
CA ALA A 6 -21.41 -22.99 -3.54
C ALA A 6 -20.29 -22.65 -4.53
N ILE A 7 -20.54 -21.65 -5.38
CA ILE A 7 -19.57 -21.27 -6.39
C ILE A 7 -18.39 -20.62 -5.68
N LYS A 8 -17.19 -21.18 -5.88
CA LYS A 8 -15.98 -20.69 -5.22
C LYS A 8 -15.47 -19.48 -5.98
N LYS A 9 -15.39 -18.36 -5.27
CA LYS A 9 -14.75 -17.13 -5.76
C LYS A 9 -13.28 -17.14 -5.37
N GLU A 10 -12.44 -16.76 -6.31
CA GLU A 10 -11.03 -16.53 -6.08
C GLU A 10 -10.78 -15.05 -5.85
N LYS A 11 -10.00 -14.74 -4.79
CA LYS A 11 -9.57 -13.37 -4.51
C LYS A 11 -8.28 -13.11 -5.26
N LEU A 12 -8.32 -12.18 -6.21
CA LEU A 12 -7.16 -11.75 -6.96
C LEU A 12 -6.67 -10.40 -6.45
N SER A 13 -5.36 -10.25 -6.31
CA SER A 13 -4.69 -8.97 -6.06
C SER A 13 -3.72 -8.72 -7.20
N ILE A 14 -4.10 -7.83 -8.11
CA ILE A 14 -3.47 -7.60 -9.40
C ILE A 14 -2.73 -6.27 -9.35
N TYR A 15 -1.42 -6.31 -9.55
CA TYR A 15 -0.55 -5.16 -9.67
C TYR A 15 -0.09 -5.00 -11.12
N LEU A 16 0.22 -3.78 -11.50
CA LEU A 16 0.88 -3.46 -12.77
C LEU A 16 2.35 -3.13 -12.48
N SER A 17 3.27 -3.62 -13.29
CA SER A 17 4.68 -3.22 -13.21
C SER A 17 4.90 -1.84 -13.85
N ARG A 18 5.79 -1.04 -13.24
CA ARG A 18 6.22 0.26 -13.76
C ARG A 18 7.06 0.14 -15.04
N ASP A 19 7.87 -0.92 -15.16
CA ASP A 19 8.73 -1.17 -16.32
C ASP A 19 8.60 -2.62 -16.78
N SER A 20 7.87 -2.82 -17.88
CA SER A 20 7.60 -4.15 -18.44
C SER A 20 8.81 -4.81 -19.10
N LYS A 21 9.93 -4.09 -19.28
CA LYS A 21 11.16 -4.62 -19.87
C LYS A 21 12.14 -5.18 -18.84
N LYS A 22 11.90 -4.96 -17.55
CA LYS A 22 12.78 -5.46 -16.47
C LYS A 22 12.52 -6.94 -16.21
N ASP A 23 13.58 -7.62 -15.79
CA ASP A 23 13.51 -9.03 -15.43
C ASP A 23 12.68 -9.28 -14.16
N ASP A 24 12.26 -10.53 -13.98
CA ASP A 24 11.45 -10.96 -12.82
C ASP A 24 12.12 -10.62 -11.47
N SER A 25 13.46 -10.57 -11.40
CA SER A 25 14.22 -10.19 -10.20
C SER A 25 14.07 -8.71 -9.82
N TYR A 26 13.69 -7.84 -10.75
CA TYR A 26 13.32 -6.46 -10.45
C TYR A 26 11.93 -6.37 -9.81
N LEU A 27 11.02 -7.29 -10.17
CA LEU A 27 9.63 -7.31 -9.72
C LEU A 27 9.45 -7.99 -8.37
N ILE A 28 10.21 -9.07 -8.13
CA ILE A 28 10.07 -9.90 -6.93
C ILE A 28 11.41 -10.29 -6.32
N LYS A 29 11.38 -10.68 -5.03
CA LYS A 29 12.50 -11.25 -4.27
C LYS A 29 12.71 -12.71 -4.67
N THR A 30 13.31 -12.95 -5.84
CA THR A 30 13.52 -14.30 -6.42
C THR A 30 14.27 -15.25 -5.49
N ASP A 31 15.17 -14.76 -4.65
CA ASP A 31 15.94 -15.58 -3.70
C ASP A 31 15.03 -16.25 -2.65
N ASN A 32 13.88 -15.65 -2.38
CA ASN A 32 12.86 -16.17 -1.46
C ASN A 32 11.81 -17.05 -2.16
N ALA A 33 11.97 -17.31 -3.46
CA ALA A 33 11.09 -18.16 -4.26
C ALA A 33 11.80 -19.44 -4.72
N LYS A 34 11.02 -20.50 -4.97
CA LYS A 34 11.47 -21.69 -5.68
C LYS A 34 11.74 -21.36 -7.16
N GLN A 35 12.33 -22.30 -7.89
CA GLN A 35 12.48 -22.17 -9.34
C GLN A 35 11.11 -21.89 -9.99
N PRO A 36 11.04 -20.95 -10.95
CA PRO A 36 9.78 -20.57 -11.58
C PRO A 36 9.20 -21.74 -12.37
N ILE A 37 7.88 -21.82 -12.39
CA ILE A 37 7.12 -22.76 -13.22
C ILE A 37 6.49 -21.95 -14.35
N GLU A 38 6.81 -22.29 -15.59
CA GLU A 38 6.15 -21.70 -16.74
C GLU A 38 4.72 -22.23 -16.85
N ILE A 39 3.77 -21.32 -17.03
CA ILE A 39 2.36 -21.65 -17.24
C ILE A 39 2.00 -21.24 -18.66
N SER A 40 1.23 -22.08 -19.35
CA SER A 40 0.64 -21.72 -20.63
C SER A 40 -0.71 -21.07 -20.38
N ILE A 41 -0.83 -19.79 -20.70
CA ILE A 41 -2.07 -19.01 -20.65
C ILE A 41 -2.26 -18.41 -22.04
N SER A 42 -3.45 -18.57 -22.62
CA SER A 42 -3.80 -17.98 -23.91
C SER A 42 -3.63 -16.45 -23.88
N ASP A 43 -3.28 -15.86 -25.03
CA ASP A 43 -3.13 -14.40 -25.21
C ASP A 43 -2.07 -13.73 -24.30
N THR A 44 -1.17 -14.51 -23.71
CA THR A 44 -0.01 -14.01 -22.95
C THR A 44 1.29 -14.24 -23.70
N THR A 45 2.23 -13.30 -23.60
CA THR A 45 3.57 -13.44 -24.18
C THR A 45 4.43 -14.38 -23.35
N PHE A 46 4.33 -14.29 -22.02
CA PHE A 46 4.83 -15.31 -21.10
C PHE A 46 4.06 -15.27 -19.79
N SER A 47 4.04 -16.39 -19.07
CA SER A 47 3.57 -16.42 -17.69
C SER A 47 4.40 -17.36 -16.83
N LYS A 48 4.79 -16.88 -15.64
CA LYS A 48 5.65 -17.61 -14.69
C LYS A 48 5.09 -17.55 -13.29
N LEU A 49 4.97 -18.72 -12.66
CA LEU A 49 4.56 -18.85 -11.27
C LEU A 49 5.77 -19.03 -10.36
N TYR A 50 5.88 -18.14 -9.39
CA TYR A 50 6.88 -18.17 -8.32
C TYR A 50 6.22 -18.60 -7.02
N ILE A 51 6.64 -19.72 -6.47
CA ILE A 51 6.14 -20.22 -5.18
C ILE A 51 7.14 -19.83 -4.09
N LYS A 52 6.66 -19.16 -3.04
CA LYS A 52 7.48 -18.75 -1.89
C LYS A 52 8.12 -19.97 -1.23
N LYS A 53 9.41 -19.89 -0.91
CA LYS A 53 10.11 -20.91 -0.11
C LYS A 53 9.45 -20.99 1.26
N GLN A 54 9.08 -22.19 1.66
CA GLN A 54 8.50 -22.42 2.99
C GLN A 54 9.61 -22.55 4.00
N LEU A 55 9.48 -21.84 5.11
CA LEU A 55 10.26 -22.10 6.30
C LEU A 55 9.83 -23.44 6.92
N PRO A 56 10.69 -24.07 7.74
CA PRO A 56 10.32 -25.28 8.47
C PRO A 56 9.00 -25.07 9.22
N LYS A 57 8.11 -26.05 9.15
CA LYS A 57 6.83 -26.00 9.85
C LYS A 57 7.09 -25.98 11.35
N SER A 58 6.64 -24.94 12.03
CA SER A 58 6.65 -24.84 13.48
C SER A 58 5.24 -24.67 14.01
N SER A 59 5.04 -25.06 15.27
CA SER A 59 3.85 -24.69 16.02
C SER A 59 3.77 -23.15 16.13
N PRO A 60 2.56 -22.57 16.16
CA PRO A 60 2.38 -21.13 16.35
C PRO A 60 3.04 -20.63 17.66
N PRO A 61 3.68 -19.46 17.69
CA PRO A 61 4.41 -18.98 18.87
C PRO A 61 3.58 -18.90 20.16
N TRP A 62 2.28 -18.61 20.07
CA TRP A 62 1.40 -18.53 21.24
C TRP A 62 1.27 -19.86 21.98
N THR A 63 1.51 -21.01 21.32
CA THR A 63 1.43 -22.33 21.97
C THR A 63 2.47 -22.47 23.08
N ASN A 64 3.58 -21.72 22.99
CA ASN A 64 4.62 -21.66 24.01
C ASN A 64 4.08 -21.26 25.39
N LEU A 65 2.96 -20.55 25.46
CA LEU A 65 2.27 -20.22 26.71
C LEU A 65 1.88 -21.48 27.51
N PHE A 66 1.55 -22.57 26.82
CA PHE A 66 1.08 -23.83 27.42
C PHE A 66 2.14 -24.93 27.42
N THR A 67 3.12 -24.85 26.51
CA THR A 67 4.13 -25.90 26.35
C THR A 67 5.41 -25.62 27.13
N ASN A 68 5.75 -24.35 27.42
CA ASN A 68 7.02 -24.00 28.10
C ASN A 68 7.15 -24.56 29.51
N ASN A 69 6.03 -24.80 30.20
CA ASN A 69 5.98 -25.39 31.53
C ASN A 69 5.69 -26.90 31.50
N ASN A 70 5.75 -27.53 30.33
CA ASN A 70 5.44 -28.93 30.07
C ASN A 70 4.04 -29.37 30.57
N GLN A 71 3.08 -28.45 30.70
CA GLN A 71 1.70 -28.80 31.07
C GLN A 71 0.91 -29.39 29.90
N VAL A 72 1.28 -29.02 28.67
CA VAL A 72 0.68 -29.52 27.43
C VAL A 72 1.80 -29.97 26.50
N ASP A 73 1.64 -31.14 25.89
CA ASP A 73 2.57 -31.66 24.89
C ASP A 73 2.48 -30.81 23.60
N PRO A 74 3.61 -30.30 23.05
CA PRO A 74 3.61 -29.54 21.79
C PRO A 74 2.93 -30.23 20.61
N SER A 75 2.88 -31.57 20.60
CA SER A 75 2.25 -32.37 19.55
C SER A 75 0.72 -32.32 19.55
N GLU A 76 0.10 -31.87 20.64
CA GLU A 76 -1.34 -31.58 20.70
C GLU A 76 -1.70 -30.38 19.82
N PHE A 77 -0.73 -29.52 19.49
CA PHE A 77 -0.92 -28.39 18.59
C PHE A 77 -0.53 -28.74 17.15
N GLY A 78 -1.35 -28.27 16.19
CA GLY A 78 -1.06 -28.40 14.77
C GLY A 78 0.08 -27.49 14.29
N LEU A 79 0.55 -27.72 13.07
CA LEU A 79 1.58 -26.91 12.42
C LEU A 79 0.97 -25.78 11.59
N SER A 80 1.56 -24.59 11.65
CA SER A 80 1.16 -23.50 10.76
C SER A 80 1.78 -23.68 9.36
N SER A 81 1.01 -23.39 8.30
CA SER A 81 1.54 -23.36 6.93
C SER A 81 1.08 -22.12 6.19
N ASN A 82 2.03 -21.25 5.86
CA ASN A 82 1.76 -20.04 5.10
C ASN A 82 2.25 -20.24 3.67
N VAL A 83 1.34 -20.67 2.79
CA VAL A 83 1.62 -20.79 1.36
C VAL A 83 1.49 -19.40 0.73
N GLY A 84 2.39 -19.10 -0.20
CA GLY A 84 2.36 -17.86 -0.94
C GLY A 84 2.90 -18.08 -2.34
N ALA A 85 2.27 -17.46 -3.33
CA ALA A 85 2.72 -17.52 -4.71
C ALA A 85 2.51 -16.19 -5.41
N VAL A 86 3.30 -15.94 -6.45
CA VAL A 86 3.18 -14.79 -7.34
C VAL A 86 3.17 -15.29 -8.77
N LEU A 87 2.16 -14.89 -9.53
CA LEU A 87 2.07 -15.15 -10.96
C LEU A 87 2.43 -13.87 -11.70
N ILE A 88 3.49 -13.91 -12.51
CA ILE A 88 3.88 -12.82 -13.41
C ILE A 88 3.35 -13.16 -14.80
N ILE A 89 2.61 -12.22 -15.40
CA ILE A 89 2.03 -12.37 -16.74
C ILE A 89 2.45 -11.16 -17.58
N ASN A 90 3.02 -11.40 -18.75
CA ASN A 90 3.21 -10.36 -19.74
C ASN A 90 2.14 -10.46 -20.83
N MET A 91 1.43 -9.37 -21.06
CA MET A 91 0.35 -9.29 -22.03
C MET A 91 0.33 -7.88 -22.66
N SER A 92 0.28 -7.83 -24.00
CA SER A 92 0.21 -6.56 -24.75
C SER A 92 1.33 -5.56 -24.41
N GLY A 93 2.53 -6.06 -24.04
CA GLY A 93 3.66 -5.22 -23.64
C GLY A 93 3.60 -4.68 -22.21
N TYR A 94 2.64 -5.14 -21.39
CA TYR A 94 2.53 -4.82 -19.96
C TYR A 94 2.79 -6.06 -19.13
N THR A 95 3.41 -5.87 -17.97
CA THR A 95 3.67 -6.95 -17.01
C THR A 95 2.75 -6.79 -15.81
N PHE A 96 1.90 -7.77 -15.59
CA PHE A 96 1.03 -7.90 -14.43
C PHE A 96 1.63 -8.84 -13.40
N ILE A 97 1.36 -8.55 -12.13
CA ILE A 97 1.81 -9.37 -11.01
C ILE A 97 0.58 -9.71 -10.17
N ILE A 98 0.26 -10.99 -10.03
CA ILE A 98 -0.89 -11.46 -9.24
C ILE A 98 -0.37 -12.20 -8.02
N THR A 99 -0.73 -11.73 -6.82
CA THR A 99 -0.26 -12.31 -5.57
C THR A 99 -1.33 -13.19 -4.94
N PHE A 100 -0.94 -14.37 -4.45
CA PHE A 100 -1.82 -15.34 -3.79
C PHE A 100 -1.30 -15.67 -2.38
N GLY A 101 -2.21 -15.74 -1.41
CA GLY A 101 -1.86 -16.01 -0.01
C GLY A 101 -0.78 -15.04 0.49
N THR A 102 0.30 -15.59 1.05
CA THR A 102 1.45 -14.80 1.52
C THR A 102 2.47 -14.43 0.42
N GLY A 103 2.06 -14.50 -0.86
CA GLY A 103 2.89 -14.19 -2.02
C GLY A 103 3.28 -12.72 -2.12
N PHE A 104 2.47 -11.80 -1.57
CA PHE A 104 2.76 -10.36 -1.58
C PHE A 104 4.09 -10.00 -0.90
N HIS A 105 4.60 -10.82 0.02
CA HIS A 105 5.94 -10.61 0.60
C HIS A 105 7.10 -10.77 -0.40
N LEU A 106 6.86 -11.44 -1.52
CA LEU A 106 7.85 -11.53 -2.60
C LEU A 106 7.86 -10.25 -3.45
N LEU A 107 6.78 -9.47 -3.46
CA LEU A 107 6.67 -8.27 -4.29
C LEU A 107 7.68 -7.20 -3.84
N LYS A 108 8.33 -6.55 -4.81
CA LYS A 108 9.10 -5.33 -4.59
C LYS A 108 8.21 -4.13 -4.89
N THR A 109 7.73 -3.44 -3.85
CA THR A 109 6.74 -2.36 -3.98
C THR A 109 7.21 -1.16 -4.80
N GLU A 110 8.51 -0.97 -4.96
CA GLU A 110 9.06 0.12 -5.80
C GLU A 110 9.00 -0.20 -7.30
N SER A 111 8.73 -1.46 -7.66
CA SER A 111 8.68 -1.93 -9.06
C SER A 111 7.28 -1.89 -9.67
N ILE A 112 6.25 -1.56 -8.86
CA ILE A 112 4.86 -1.50 -9.29
C ILE A 112 4.45 -0.08 -9.65
N GLU A 113 3.51 0.01 -10.59
CA GLU A 113 2.81 1.24 -10.91
C GLU A 113 1.87 1.60 -9.76
N ARG A 114 2.12 2.77 -9.15
CA ARG A 114 1.34 3.25 -8.01
C ARG A 114 -0.06 3.63 -8.47
N ASP A 115 -1.03 3.46 -7.58
CA ASP A 115 -2.43 3.82 -7.81
C ASP A 115 -3.08 3.11 -9.02
N PHE A 116 -2.45 2.07 -9.58
CA PHE A 116 -3.01 1.28 -10.68
C PHE A 116 -4.40 0.76 -10.30
N GLY A 117 -4.50 0.08 -9.15
CA GLY A 117 -5.77 -0.45 -8.66
C GLY A 117 -6.80 0.64 -8.37
N LEU A 118 -6.37 1.76 -7.79
CA LEU A 118 -7.21 2.91 -7.47
C LEU A 118 -7.82 3.49 -8.75
N LYS A 119 -6.98 3.77 -9.76
CA LYS A 119 -7.42 4.31 -11.04
C LYS A 119 -8.33 3.36 -11.80
N VAL A 120 -8.04 2.06 -11.80
CA VAL A 120 -8.93 1.04 -12.39
C VAL A 120 -10.28 1.04 -11.67
N THR A 121 -10.27 1.09 -10.34
CA THR A 121 -11.49 1.06 -9.54
C THR A 121 -12.35 2.29 -9.75
N LEU A 122 -11.76 3.50 -9.77
CA LEU A 122 -12.49 4.74 -10.06
C LEU A 122 -13.14 4.75 -11.45
N ASN A 123 -12.53 4.05 -12.42
CA ASN A 123 -13.08 3.87 -13.77
C ASN A 123 -14.11 2.75 -13.91
N SER A 124 -14.33 1.97 -12.85
CA SER A 124 -15.14 0.76 -12.88
C SER A 124 -16.21 0.71 -11.80
N VAL A 125 -16.14 1.55 -10.77
CA VAL A 125 -17.10 1.55 -9.66
C VAL A 125 -18.32 2.39 -9.98
N ASP A 126 -19.47 1.98 -9.46
CA ASP A 126 -20.67 2.84 -9.44
C ASP A 126 -20.43 3.97 -8.42
N PRO A 127 -20.38 5.24 -8.86
CA PRO A 127 -20.03 6.37 -8.00
C PRO A 127 -21.04 6.63 -6.89
N ASP A 128 -22.26 6.09 -7.00
CA ASP A 128 -23.31 6.26 -6.02
C ASP A 128 -23.46 5.01 -5.12
N LYS A 129 -22.60 4.00 -5.32
CA LYS A 129 -22.60 2.73 -4.55
C LYS A 129 -21.22 2.35 -4.02
N LEU A 130 -20.59 3.31 -3.36
CA LEU A 130 -19.37 3.13 -2.60
C LEU A 130 -19.69 2.56 -1.22
N ARG A 131 -18.71 1.87 -0.64
CA ARG A 131 -18.84 1.19 0.66
C ARG A 131 -17.77 1.58 1.64
N SER A 132 -16.54 1.81 1.17
CA SER A 132 -15.44 2.25 2.00
C SER A 132 -14.42 3.04 1.20
N LEU A 133 -13.76 4.00 1.85
CA LEU A 133 -12.59 4.67 1.31
C LEU A 133 -11.52 4.86 2.39
N ASP A 134 -10.28 4.97 1.94
CA ASP A 134 -9.15 5.39 2.74
C ASP A 134 -8.68 6.75 2.24
N LYS A 135 -8.48 7.66 3.18
CA LYS A 135 -8.06 9.03 2.91
C LYS A 135 -7.00 9.49 3.89
N ALA A 136 -6.26 10.52 3.52
CA ALA A 136 -5.40 11.22 4.48
C ALA A 136 -5.40 12.72 4.26
N SER A 137 -5.32 13.46 5.37
CA SER A 137 -5.24 14.93 5.38
C SER A 137 -3.86 15.44 5.00
N TYR A 138 -3.81 16.69 4.49
CA TYR A 138 -2.62 17.52 4.37
C TYR A 138 -2.34 18.41 5.60
N ASP A 139 -3.23 18.38 6.59
CA ASP A 139 -3.16 19.25 7.76
C ASP A 139 -1.93 18.95 8.63
N HIS A 140 -1.60 19.90 9.51
CA HIS A 140 -0.45 19.86 10.43
C HIS A 140 -0.42 18.58 11.29
N ASN A 141 -1.58 17.95 11.49
CA ASN A 141 -1.69 16.61 12.05
C ASN A 141 -2.00 15.59 10.94
N PRO A 142 -1.03 14.73 10.57
CA PRO A 142 -1.18 13.75 9.50
C PRO A 142 -2.12 12.61 9.94
N LEU A 143 -3.41 12.74 9.64
CA LEU A 143 -4.40 11.71 9.95
C LEU A 143 -4.64 10.82 8.74
N ASN A 144 -4.54 9.50 8.93
CA ASN A 144 -5.05 8.51 8.00
C ASN A 144 -6.41 8.04 8.50
N SER A 145 -7.44 8.15 7.66
CA SER A 145 -8.81 7.80 8.01
C SER A 145 -9.36 6.75 7.05
N ARG A 146 -10.14 5.80 7.60
CA ARG A 146 -10.98 4.90 6.82
C ARG A 146 -12.43 5.20 7.16
N THR A 147 -13.20 5.65 6.18
CA THR A 147 -14.64 5.76 6.30
C THR A 147 -15.28 4.52 5.71
N GLN A 148 -16.26 3.95 6.40
CA GLN A 148 -17.05 2.83 5.92
C GLN A 148 -18.53 3.09 6.18
N SER A 149 -19.35 2.79 5.17
CA SER A 149 -20.81 2.83 5.29
C SER A 149 -21.38 1.41 5.38
N THR A 150 -22.43 1.25 6.17
CA THR A 150 -23.25 0.02 6.20
C THR A 150 -24.07 -0.14 4.92
N MET A 151 -24.38 0.97 4.24
CA MET A 151 -25.13 1.02 2.99
C MET A 151 -24.24 1.46 1.82
N GLU A 152 -24.68 1.15 0.60
CA GLU A 152 -24.11 1.72 -0.61
C GLU A 152 -24.43 3.22 -0.67
N VAL A 153 -23.39 4.05 -0.75
CA VAL A 153 -23.50 5.52 -0.69
C VAL A 153 -22.56 6.18 -1.70
N ASP A 154 -22.76 7.46 -1.99
CA ASP A 154 -21.80 8.24 -2.79
C ASP A 154 -20.54 8.64 -2.00
N ILE A 155 -19.61 9.32 -2.68
CA ILE A 155 -18.33 9.76 -2.12
C ILE A 155 -18.50 10.84 -1.02
N PHE A 156 -19.54 11.69 -1.12
CA PHE A 156 -19.77 12.78 -0.17
C PHE A 156 -20.26 12.25 1.17
N ASN A 157 -21.11 11.21 1.15
CA ASN A 157 -21.55 10.52 2.36
C ASN A 157 -20.42 9.76 3.08
N LEU A 158 -19.31 9.47 2.37
CA LEU A 158 -18.09 8.94 2.98
C LEU A 158 -17.18 10.04 3.56
N HIS A 159 -17.68 11.28 3.65
CA HIS A 159 -17.07 12.44 4.27
C HIS A 159 -15.69 12.78 3.70
N LEU A 160 -15.50 12.63 2.39
CA LEU A 160 -14.24 13.00 1.76
C LEU A 160 -14.25 14.48 1.36
N ASP A 161 -13.24 15.21 1.81
CA ASP A 161 -12.94 16.56 1.34
C ASP A 161 -12.00 16.49 0.15
N SER A 162 -12.51 16.80 -1.05
CA SER A 162 -11.74 16.74 -2.29
C SER A 162 -10.63 17.80 -2.41
N GLU A 163 -10.64 18.83 -1.55
CA GLU A 163 -9.65 19.90 -1.56
C GLU A 163 -8.51 19.62 -0.56
N MET A 164 -8.84 19.08 0.62
CA MET A 164 -7.88 18.90 1.73
C MET A 164 -7.40 17.47 1.94
N GLU A 165 -8.00 16.48 1.27
CA GLU A 165 -7.71 15.07 1.52
C GLU A 165 -7.34 14.32 0.25
N MET A 166 -6.35 13.44 0.40
CA MET A 166 -5.97 12.50 -0.66
C MET A 166 -6.77 11.21 -0.53
N LEU A 167 -7.28 10.71 -1.64
CA LEU A 167 -7.86 9.38 -1.72
C LEU A 167 -6.77 8.34 -2.01
N TYR A 168 -6.63 7.34 -1.13
CA TYR A 168 -5.66 6.26 -1.30
C TYR A 168 -6.29 4.92 -1.66
N ALA A 169 -7.49 4.65 -1.16
CA ALA A 169 -8.21 3.44 -1.52
C ALA A 169 -9.71 3.69 -1.60
N ILE A 170 -10.37 2.91 -2.44
CA ILE A 170 -11.82 2.96 -2.59
C ILE A 170 -12.36 1.56 -2.82
N THR A 171 -13.53 1.28 -2.25
CA THR A 171 -14.27 0.04 -2.43
C THR A 171 -15.72 0.37 -2.74
N GLY A 172 -16.28 -0.27 -3.76
CA GLY A 172 -17.69 -0.12 -4.11
C GLY A 172 -18.18 -1.22 -5.03
N VAL A 173 -19.41 -1.05 -5.53
CA VAL A 173 -20.03 -1.96 -6.49
C VAL A 173 -19.39 -1.77 -7.86
N SER A 174 -18.95 -2.85 -8.49
CA SER A 174 -18.38 -2.81 -9.83
C SER A 174 -19.48 -2.69 -10.88
N LEU A 175 -19.30 -1.79 -11.84
CA LEU A 175 -20.04 -1.72 -13.10
C LEU A 175 -19.46 -2.65 -14.17
N VAL A 176 -18.30 -3.26 -13.91
CA VAL A 176 -17.57 -4.15 -14.81
C VAL A 176 -17.79 -5.60 -14.39
N PRO A 177 -18.52 -6.42 -15.17
CA PRO A 177 -18.83 -7.80 -14.82
C PRO A 177 -17.59 -8.66 -14.55
N GLU A 178 -16.51 -8.43 -15.30
CA GLU A 178 -15.23 -9.15 -15.19
C GLU A 178 -14.57 -8.97 -13.81
N PHE A 179 -14.93 -7.92 -13.07
CA PHE A 179 -14.40 -7.64 -11.73
C PHE A 179 -15.32 -8.18 -10.62
N GLY A 180 -16.43 -8.82 -10.98
CA GLY A 180 -17.42 -9.34 -10.04
C GLY A 180 -18.27 -8.23 -9.42
N ASN A 181 -18.84 -8.48 -8.25
CA ASN A 181 -19.80 -7.56 -7.64
C ASN A 181 -19.14 -6.34 -6.97
N ASN A 182 -17.95 -6.54 -6.39
CA ASN A 182 -17.25 -5.53 -5.62
C ASN A 182 -15.81 -5.42 -6.11
N VAL A 183 -15.35 -4.18 -6.22
CA VAL A 183 -14.00 -3.85 -6.64
C VAL A 183 -13.37 -2.94 -5.59
N THR A 184 -12.13 -3.26 -5.22
CA THR A 184 -11.32 -2.46 -4.29
C THR A 184 -10.03 -2.07 -4.98
N GLY A 185 -9.70 -0.79 -4.94
CA GLY A 185 -8.49 -0.25 -5.57
C GLY A 185 -7.59 0.46 -4.58
N ARG A 186 -6.30 0.12 -4.64
CA ARG A 186 -5.17 0.90 -4.08
C ARG A 186 -3.99 0.83 -5.07
N ASP A 187 -2.84 0.33 -4.64
CA ASP A 187 -1.74 -0.03 -5.54
C ASP A 187 -2.13 -1.25 -6.39
N ALA A 188 -2.78 -2.25 -5.77
CA ALA A 188 -3.40 -3.37 -6.48
C ALA A 188 -4.90 -3.15 -6.72
N LEU A 189 -5.37 -3.70 -7.84
CA LEU A 189 -6.76 -4.02 -8.07
C LEU A 189 -7.08 -5.31 -7.31
N THR A 190 -8.01 -5.25 -6.35
CA THR A 190 -8.46 -6.41 -5.58
C THR A 190 -9.91 -6.72 -5.92
N ILE A 191 -10.15 -7.94 -6.40
CA ILE A 191 -11.46 -8.43 -6.85
C ILE A 191 -11.69 -9.86 -6.35
N ALA A 192 -12.96 -10.25 -6.20
CA ALA A 192 -13.37 -11.60 -5.84
C ALA A 192 -14.31 -12.16 -6.90
N VAL A 193 -13.77 -13.01 -7.77
CA VAL A 193 -14.41 -13.43 -9.02
C VAL A 193 -14.39 -14.93 -9.20
N GLU A 194 -15.34 -15.45 -9.96
CA GLU A 194 -15.39 -16.85 -10.37
C GLU A 194 -14.57 -16.95 -11.65
N THR A 195 -13.32 -17.42 -11.54
CA THR A 195 -12.38 -17.44 -12.66
C THR A 195 -11.45 -18.63 -12.57
N ASP A 196 -10.90 -19.01 -13.71
CA ASP A 196 -9.77 -19.93 -13.86
C ASP A 196 -8.60 -19.21 -14.55
N LEU A 197 -7.54 -19.95 -14.88
CA LEU A 197 -6.37 -19.41 -15.57
C LEU A 197 -6.68 -18.94 -16.99
N GLU A 198 -7.61 -19.57 -17.69
CA GLU A 198 -7.97 -19.23 -19.08
C GLU A 198 -8.72 -17.91 -19.17
N ASN A 199 -9.44 -17.53 -18.11
CA ASN A 199 -10.18 -16.28 -18.02
C ASN A 199 -9.35 -15.10 -17.45
N LEU A 200 -8.13 -15.34 -16.94
CA LEU A 200 -7.26 -14.25 -16.45
C LEU A 200 -6.95 -13.18 -17.50
N PRO A 201 -6.60 -13.51 -18.77
CA PRO A 201 -6.33 -12.51 -19.81
C PRO A 201 -7.50 -11.53 -20.01
N LEU A 202 -8.75 -12.01 -19.94
CA LEU A 202 -9.94 -11.18 -20.05
C LEU A 202 -9.96 -10.11 -18.94
N ILE A 203 -9.80 -10.54 -17.68
CA ILE A 203 -9.76 -9.64 -16.51
C ILE A 203 -8.62 -8.62 -16.65
N LEU A 204 -7.42 -9.08 -17.01
CA LEU A 204 -6.24 -8.21 -17.16
C LEU A 204 -6.41 -7.20 -18.29
N SER A 205 -7.07 -7.60 -19.38
CA SER A 205 -7.30 -6.74 -20.54
C SER A 205 -8.29 -5.62 -20.21
N GLU A 206 -9.36 -5.93 -19.49
CA GLU A 206 -10.33 -4.94 -19.02
C GLU A 206 -9.70 -4.03 -17.96
N ALA A 207 -8.86 -4.56 -17.04
CA ALA A 207 -8.11 -3.74 -16.10
C ALA A 207 -7.18 -2.75 -16.79
N LEU A 208 -6.44 -3.19 -17.83
CA LEU A 208 -5.58 -2.29 -18.62
C LEU A 208 -6.37 -1.21 -19.34
N LYS A 209 -7.51 -1.58 -19.93
CA LYS A 209 -8.41 -0.64 -20.61
C LYS A 209 -8.91 0.43 -19.65
N ARG A 210 -9.39 0.05 -18.47
CA ARG A 210 -9.87 0.96 -17.42
C ARG A 210 -8.75 1.87 -16.90
N TYR A 211 -7.55 1.32 -16.70
CA TYR A 211 -6.38 2.10 -16.28
C TYR A 211 -6.01 3.21 -17.28
N ARG A 212 -6.15 2.94 -18.58
CA ARG A 212 -5.81 3.89 -19.66
C ARG A 212 -6.86 4.97 -19.87
N MET A 213 -8.08 4.77 -19.39
CA MET A 213 -9.15 5.77 -19.51
C MET A 213 -8.88 6.98 -18.60
N PRO A 214 -9.26 8.20 -19.02
CA PRO A 214 -9.30 9.34 -18.12
C PRO A 214 -10.35 9.09 -17.03
N LEU A 215 -10.13 9.62 -15.83
CA LEU A 215 -11.09 9.47 -14.74
C LEU A 215 -12.45 10.09 -15.11
N PRO A 216 -13.58 9.50 -14.66
CA PRO A 216 -14.89 10.12 -14.78
C PRO A 216 -14.91 11.49 -14.11
N GLN A 217 -15.74 12.42 -14.60
CA GLN A 217 -15.83 13.78 -14.06
C GLN A 217 -16.14 13.82 -12.55
N LYS A 218 -16.95 12.88 -12.03
CA LYS A 218 -17.22 12.76 -10.59
C LYS A 218 -15.95 12.47 -9.73
N PHE A 219 -14.88 11.97 -10.35
CA PHE A 219 -13.62 11.61 -9.72
C PHE A 219 -12.42 12.39 -10.27
N SER A 220 -12.61 13.42 -11.08
CA SER A 220 -11.50 14.15 -11.70
C SER A 220 -10.60 14.85 -10.68
N TRP A 221 -11.15 15.21 -9.52
CA TRP A 221 -10.41 15.81 -8.40
C TRP A 221 -9.36 14.87 -7.79
N VAL A 222 -9.45 13.54 -8.01
CA VAL A 222 -8.44 12.58 -7.55
C VAL A 222 -7.11 12.78 -8.27
N GLU A 223 -7.11 13.34 -9.48
CA GLU A 223 -5.89 13.73 -10.17
C GLU A 223 -5.29 14.97 -9.48
N ASN A 224 -4.57 14.70 -8.40
CA ASN A 224 -3.98 15.72 -7.56
C ASN A 224 -3.00 16.60 -8.36
N ILE A 225 -3.32 17.89 -8.44
CA ILE A 225 -2.51 18.90 -9.13
C ILE A 225 -1.17 19.18 -8.42
N ASN A 226 -1.09 18.84 -7.13
CA ASN A 226 0.10 19.10 -6.31
C ASN A 226 1.12 17.96 -6.34
N ARG A 227 0.77 16.80 -6.91
CA ARG A 227 1.71 15.67 -7.03
C ARG A 227 2.82 16.01 -8.03
N VAL A 228 4.06 15.93 -7.57
CA VAL A 228 5.24 16.00 -8.42
C VAL A 228 5.29 14.74 -9.28
N ARG A 229 5.30 14.91 -10.61
CA ARG A 229 5.30 13.81 -11.59
C ARG A 229 6.58 13.77 -12.42
N ASP A 230 7.28 14.89 -12.52
CA ASP A 230 8.52 14.98 -13.25
C ASP A 230 9.61 14.15 -12.53
N LEU A 231 10.25 13.24 -13.26
CA LEU A 231 11.20 12.30 -12.68
C LEU A 231 12.50 13.00 -12.25
N ASP A 232 12.91 14.03 -12.99
CA ASP A 232 14.12 14.79 -12.68
C ASP A 232 13.88 15.64 -11.42
N GLU A 233 12.70 16.26 -11.28
CA GLU A 233 12.30 16.96 -10.05
C GLU A 233 12.25 16.01 -8.84
N ILE A 234 11.68 14.80 -8.99
CA ILE A 234 11.67 13.79 -7.91
C ILE A 234 13.10 13.40 -7.50
N GLU A 235 14.00 13.21 -8.46
CA GLU A 235 15.39 12.86 -8.18
C GLU A 235 16.11 14.00 -7.45
N ILE A 236 15.87 15.25 -7.85
CA ILE A 236 16.39 16.44 -7.15
C ILE A 236 15.87 16.49 -5.72
N LEU A 237 14.56 16.31 -5.49
CA LEU A 237 13.98 16.31 -4.14
C LEU A 237 14.54 15.19 -3.26
N ASP A 238 14.79 14.00 -3.82
CA ASP A 238 15.44 12.90 -3.11
C ASP A 238 16.90 13.24 -2.75
N LEU A 239 17.62 13.96 -3.62
CA LEU A 239 18.99 14.46 -3.33
C LEU A 239 18.98 15.52 -2.23
N GLU A 240 18.03 16.45 -2.24
CA GLU A 240 17.88 17.45 -1.17
C GLU A 240 17.51 16.80 0.15
N LEU A 241 16.58 15.84 0.16
CA LEU A 241 16.25 15.06 1.35
C LEU A 241 17.49 14.37 1.93
N ASN A 242 18.38 13.82 1.10
CA ASN A 242 19.64 13.25 1.58
C ASN A 242 20.54 14.29 2.27
N LYS A 243 20.50 15.58 1.87
CA LYS A 243 21.25 16.64 2.59
C LYS A 243 20.66 16.87 3.98
N TYR A 244 19.34 17.00 4.09
CA TYR A 244 18.65 17.11 5.38
C TYR A 244 19.00 15.94 6.32
N LEU A 245 19.01 14.72 5.79
CA LEU A 245 19.36 13.51 6.56
C LEU A 245 20.83 13.51 7.02
N ASN A 246 21.76 13.91 6.15
CA ASN A 246 23.18 13.99 6.47
C ASN A 246 23.48 15.07 7.53
N ASP A 247 22.81 16.20 7.44
CA ASP A 247 22.93 17.32 8.38
C ASP A 247 22.15 17.09 9.69
N LYS A 248 21.50 15.93 9.82
CA LYS A 248 20.68 15.52 10.99
C LYS A 248 19.52 16.48 11.30
N GLN A 249 18.97 17.10 10.26
CA GLN A 249 17.79 17.95 10.37
C GLN A 249 16.53 17.09 10.35
N TYR A 250 16.11 16.61 11.52
CA TYR A 250 15.00 15.65 11.66
C TYR A 250 13.69 16.25 12.16
N ASP A 251 13.64 17.55 12.46
CA ASP A 251 12.49 18.18 13.13
C ASP A 251 11.16 17.99 12.36
N ASN A 252 11.21 17.92 11.04
CA ASN A 252 10.05 17.73 10.17
C ASN A 252 10.01 16.34 9.50
N LEU A 253 10.70 15.36 10.09
CA LEU A 253 10.80 14.00 9.57
C LEU A 253 10.29 13.00 10.61
N TRP A 254 9.31 12.19 10.22
CA TRP A 254 8.84 11.10 11.06
C TRP A 254 8.44 9.90 10.22
N LEU A 255 8.42 8.72 10.85
CA LEU A 255 7.85 7.53 10.27
C LEU A 255 6.40 7.38 10.71
N GLY A 256 5.52 7.08 9.77
CA GLY A 256 4.13 6.75 10.00
C GLY A 256 3.66 5.66 9.03
N GLU A 257 2.50 5.10 9.31
CA GLU A 257 1.88 4.12 8.44
C GLU A 257 1.42 4.78 7.13
N PRO A 258 1.71 4.21 5.95
CA PRO A 258 1.26 4.77 4.68
C PRO A 258 -0.24 4.54 4.39
N GLU A 259 -0.92 3.76 5.24
CA GLU A 259 -2.33 3.40 5.14
C GLU A 259 -2.90 3.07 6.52
N VAL A 260 -4.23 3.02 6.64
CA VAL A 260 -4.89 2.64 7.90
C VAL A 260 -4.61 1.18 8.24
N ILE A 261 -4.14 0.95 9.47
CA ILE A 261 -3.81 -0.37 10.02
C ILE A 261 -4.88 -0.83 11.01
N ASP A 262 -5.12 -2.14 10.96
CA ASP A 262 -5.93 -2.82 11.95
C ASP A 262 -5.05 -3.22 13.13
N TRP A 263 -5.20 -2.48 14.23
CA TRP A 263 -4.40 -2.66 15.45
C TRP A 263 -4.71 -3.98 16.17
N GLU A 264 -5.87 -4.60 15.93
CA GLU A 264 -6.21 -5.89 16.56
C GLU A 264 -5.38 -7.05 15.99
N ASN A 265 -4.91 -6.90 14.75
CA ASN A 265 -4.17 -7.92 14.03
C ASN A 265 -2.65 -7.73 14.08
N GLN A 266 -2.14 -6.70 14.77
CA GLN A 266 -0.70 -6.46 14.91
C GLN A 266 -0.22 -6.40 16.36
N ILE A 267 1.07 -6.71 16.54
CA ILE A 267 1.77 -6.60 17.83
C ILE A 267 2.94 -5.60 17.78
N GLY A 268 3.25 -5.06 16.60
CA GLY A 268 4.30 -4.06 16.42
C GLY A 268 5.08 -4.19 15.11
N TYR A 269 6.08 -3.35 14.98
CA TYR A 269 6.86 -3.10 13.78
C TYR A 269 8.31 -3.54 13.90
N SER A 270 8.96 -3.78 12.77
CA SER A 270 10.40 -3.99 12.68
C SER A 270 10.96 -3.59 11.31
N PHE A 271 12.27 -3.39 11.24
CA PHE A 271 12.99 -3.06 10.00
C PHE A 271 13.66 -4.27 9.32
N ASP A 272 13.56 -5.45 9.95
CA ASP A 272 13.94 -6.74 9.37
C ASP A 272 13.00 -7.86 9.88
N ASN A 273 13.26 -9.09 9.43
CA ASN A 273 12.50 -10.28 9.83
C ASN A 273 13.36 -11.36 10.53
N TYR A 274 14.43 -10.97 11.23
CA TYR A 274 15.15 -11.94 12.06
C TYR A 274 14.33 -12.32 13.29
N ALA A 275 14.45 -13.59 13.72
CA ALA A 275 13.61 -14.17 14.78
C ALA A 275 13.74 -13.43 16.13
N ASN A 276 14.90 -12.84 16.41
CA ASN A 276 15.19 -12.16 17.67
C ASN A 276 15.11 -10.63 17.57
N THR A 277 14.63 -10.09 16.44
CA THR A 277 14.52 -8.64 16.27
C THR A 277 13.44 -8.09 17.18
N PRO A 278 13.76 -7.13 18.06
CA PRO A 278 12.77 -6.46 18.90
C PRO A 278 11.67 -5.84 18.04
N ARG A 279 10.44 -5.87 18.55
CA ARG A 279 9.30 -5.22 17.88
C ARG A 279 8.99 -3.91 18.57
N SER A 280 8.94 -2.86 17.78
CA SER A 280 8.54 -1.53 18.22
C SER A 280 7.02 -1.45 18.23
N VAL A 281 6.42 -0.97 19.31
CA VAL A 281 4.96 -0.89 19.42
C VAL A 281 4.38 0.09 18.40
N VAL A 282 5.12 1.15 18.12
CA VAL A 282 4.80 2.20 17.14
C VAL A 282 5.96 2.37 16.17
N LEU A 283 5.70 2.92 14.99
CA LEU A 283 6.77 3.35 14.09
C LEU A 283 7.38 4.65 14.61
N SER A 284 8.70 4.69 14.69
CA SER A 284 9.42 5.91 15.03
C SER A 284 10.69 6.05 14.20
N PHE A 285 10.98 7.30 13.83
CA PHE A 285 12.20 7.61 13.09
C PHE A 285 13.45 7.36 13.97
N GLU A 286 13.36 7.62 15.28
CA GLU A 286 14.45 7.33 16.22
C GLU A 286 14.82 5.85 16.30
N GLU A 287 13.83 4.94 16.33
CA GLU A 287 14.11 3.50 16.32
C GLU A 287 14.73 3.05 15.00
N PHE A 288 14.38 3.70 13.90
CA PHE A 288 15.04 3.45 12.62
C PHE A 288 16.51 3.89 12.65
N ILE A 289 16.82 5.07 13.20
CA ILE A 289 18.22 5.51 13.38
C ILE A 289 19.00 4.55 14.29
N LYS A 290 18.39 4.09 15.40
CA LYS A 290 18.98 3.08 16.30
C LYS A 290 19.23 1.75 15.57
N TYR A 291 18.29 1.32 14.73
CA TYR A 291 18.43 0.14 13.88
C TYR A 291 19.63 0.26 12.93
N LEU A 292 19.91 1.47 12.44
CA LEU A 292 21.09 1.78 11.62
C LEU A 292 22.38 2.03 12.43
N HIS A 293 22.38 1.74 13.74
CA HIS A 293 23.51 2.01 14.64
C HIS A 293 23.98 3.47 14.57
N ASP A 294 23.04 4.42 14.56
CA ASP A 294 23.27 5.86 14.51
C ASP A 294 23.98 6.36 13.24
N SER A 295 24.00 5.54 12.19
CA SER A 295 24.46 5.95 10.85
C SER A 295 23.39 6.81 10.17
N PRO A 296 23.77 7.86 9.42
CA PRO A 296 22.80 8.69 8.70
C PRO A 296 22.07 7.86 7.64
N PRO A 297 20.73 7.88 7.61
CA PRO A 297 19.97 7.16 6.60
C PRO A 297 20.09 7.88 5.25
N THR A 298 19.91 7.13 4.17
CA THR A 298 19.80 7.70 2.82
C THR A 298 18.47 7.29 2.20
N VAL A 299 18.01 8.06 1.21
CA VAL A 299 16.81 7.71 0.43
C VAL A 299 16.94 6.33 -0.21
N GLU A 300 18.09 6.01 -0.78
CA GLU A 300 18.34 4.70 -1.39
C GLU A 300 18.24 3.57 -0.36
N LEU A 301 18.82 3.75 0.83
CA LEU A 301 18.69 2.81 1.93
C LEU A 301 17.23 2.63 2.34
N MET A 302 16.49 3.72 2.52
CA MET A 302 15.09 3.67 2.94
C MET A 302 14.16 3.03 1.88
N LYS A 303 14.48 3.16 0.59
CA LYS A 303 13.76 2.47 -0.50
C LYS A 303 14.01 0.95 -0.45
N ASN A 304 15.19 0.53 -0.01
CA ASN A 304 15.60 -0.88 0.04
C ASN A 304 15.34 -1.58 1.39
N THR A 305 15.19 -0.82 2.48
CA THR A 305 14.83 -1.34 3.80
C THR A 305 13.33 -1.42 3.95
N SER A 306 12.85 -2.54 4.51
CA SER A 306 11.42 -2.81 4.67
C SER A 306 10.97 -2.58 6.12
N VAL A 307 9.84 -1.92 6.31
CA VAL A 307 9.05 -1.98 7.53
C VAL A 307 8.12 -3.19 7.46
N HIS A 308 8.11 -4.01 8.50
CA HIS A 308 7.22 -5.16 8.63
C HIS A 308 6.22 -4.93 9.76
N VAL A 309 4.93 -5.07 9.45
CA VAL A 309 3.85 -5.11 10.45
C VAL A 309 3.69 -6.56 10.89
N ASN A 310 3.90 -6.85 12.17
CA ASN A 310 3.96 -8.22 12.66
C ASN A 310 2.67 -8.61 13.38
N ASP A 311 2.16 -9.81 13.10
CA ASP A 311 1.07 -10.42 13.87
C ASP A 311 1.56 -11.08 15.16
N SER A 312 0.63 -11.64 15.92
CA SER A 312 0.90 -12.41 17.14
C SER A 312 1.76 -13.66 16.93
N GLU A 313 1.94 -14.11 15.69
CA GLU A 313 2.88 -15.18 15.31
C GLU A 313 4.25 -14.64 14.87
N TYR A 314 4.51 -13.34 15.06
CA TYR A 314 5.74 -12.65 14.63
C TYR A 314 5.97 -12.72 13.12
N LYS A 315 4.90 -12.94 12.34
CA LYS A 315 4.94 -12.97 10.90
C LYS A 315 4.51 -11.61 10.38
N ALA A 316 5.20 -11.14 9.35
CA ALA A 316 4.77 -9.95 8.66
C ALA A 316 3.39 -10.18 8.05
N ILE A 317 2.40 -9.36 8.37
CA ILE A 317 1.09 -9.31 7.71
C ILE A 317 1.02 -8.24 6.62
N LYS A 318 1.87 -7.21 6.75
CA LYS A 318 2.08 -6.16 5.75
C LYS A 318 3.54 -5.77 5.70
N THR A 319 3.96 -5.20 4.58
CA THR A 319 5.33 -4.74 4.39
C THR A 319 5.36 -3.53 3.48
N TRP A 320 6.13 -2.51 3.86
CA TRP A 320 6.38 -1.31 3.05
C TRP A 320 7.87 -0.99 3.05
N SER A 321 8.34 -0.18 2.11
CA SER A 321 9.67 0.44 2.24
C SER A 321 9.63 1.49 3.34
N VAL A 322 10.75 1.71 4.03
CA VAL A 322 10.87 2.83 5.01
C VAL A 322 10.57 4.16 4.32
N TYR A 323 10.98 4.31 3.06
CA TYR A 323 10.70 5.50 2.25
C TYR A 323 9.19 5.77 2.10
N ARG A 324 8.35 4.73 2.02
CA ARG A 324 6.88 4.90 2.02
C ARG A 324 6.32 5.32 3.38
N CYS A 325 6.96 4.90 4.45
CA CYS A 325 6.58 5.27 5.81
C CYS A 325 7.07 6.68 6.18
N LEU A 326 8.03 7.24 5.42
CA LEU A 326 8.58 8.55 5.71
C LEU A 326 7.58 9.66 5.35
N TYR A 327 7.26 10.47 6.35
CA TYR A 327 6.86 11.85 6.13
C TYR A 327 8.12 12.72 6.18
N ALA A 328 8.27 13.61 5.20
CA ALA A 328 9.30 14.65 5.23
C ALA A 328 8.74 15.95 4.66
N GLU A 329 9.05 17.06 5.31
CA GLU A 329 8.80 18.39 4.76
C GLU A 329 10.13 19.11 4.56
N ILE A 330 10.42 19.49 3.32
CA ILE A 330 11.65 20.17 2.93
C ILE A 330 11.35 21.43 2.13
N ILE A 331 12.27 22.39 2.17
CA ILE A 331 12.19 23.62 1.39
C ILE A 331 13.24 23.53 0.28
N TYR A 332 12.80 23.67 -0.96
CA TYR A 332 13.66 23.70 -2.13
C TYR A 332 13.18 24.74 -3.13
N ASP A 333 14.09 25.58 -3.64
CA ASP A 333 13.80 26.68 -4.58
C ASP A 333 12.58 27.52 -4.17
N ASN A 334 12.54 27.96 -2.91
CA ASN A 334 11.45 28.74 -2.29
C ASN A 334 10.06 28.06 -2.27
N ASN A 335 9.99 26.76 -2.56
CA ASN A 335 8.77 25.98 -2.46
C ASN A 335 8.89 24.96 -1.33
N THR A 336 7.78 24.71 -0.65
CA THR A 336 7.67 23.64 0.35
C THR A 336 7.23 22.35 -0.35
N TYR A 337 7.95 21.26 -0.08
CA TYR A 337 7.66 19.94 -0.60
C TYR A 337 7.41 18.97 0.54
N ILE A 338 6.37 18.16 0.39
CA ILE A 338 5.97 17.14 1.35
C ILE A 338 6.13 15.76 0.70
N LEU A 339 6.91 14.88 1.32
CA LEU A 339 6.96 13.46 1.00
C LEU A 339 5.95 12.73 1.88
N LYS A 340 5.03 12.00 1.25
CA LYS A 340 4.07 11.14 1.97
C LYS A 340 3.74 9.91 1.15
N ASN A 341 3.74 8.73 1.76
CA ASN A 341 3.48 7.45 1.09
C ASN A 341 4.42 7.17 -0.11
N GLY A 342 5.64 7.71 -0.04
CA GLY A 342 6.65 7.63 -1.10
C GLY A 342 6.37 8.50 -2.33
N ILE A 343 5.52 9.52 -2.20
CA ILE A 343 5.17 10.45 -3.27
C ILE A 343 5.47 11.87 -2.80
N TRP A 344 6.14 12.65 -3.66
CA TRP A 344 6.38 14.07 -3.45
C TRP A 344 5.17 14.90 -3.89
N TYR A 345 4.83 15.86 -3.04
CA TYR A 345 3.80 16.87 -3.28
C TYR A 345 4.41 18.24 -3.10
N ARG A 346 4.07 19.17 -3.99
CA ARG A 346 4.35 20.59 -3.79
C ARG A 346 3.23 21.16 -2.92
N ALA A 347 3.56 21.64 -1.73
CA ALA A 347 2.60 22.32 -0.88
C ALA A 347 2.21 23.64 -1.57
N ASN A 348 0.91 23.92 -1.64
CA ASN A 348 0.43 25.14 -2.26
C ASN A 348 0.66 26.30 -1.27
N THR A 349 1.62 27.19 -1.58
CA THR A 349 1.97 28.35 -0.75
C THR A 349 0.78 29.28 -0.52
N ASP A 350 -0.19 29.28 -1.44
CA ASP A 350 -1.37 30.13 -1.38
C ASP A 350 -2.35 29.71 -0.28
N PHE A 351 -2.41 28.42 0.08
CA PHE A 351 -3.37 27.95 1.09
C PHE A 351 -2.96 28.36 2.50
N VAL A 352 -1.69 28.14 2.86
CA VAL A 352 -1.12 28.59 4.14
C VAL A 352 -1.18 30.12 4.24
N SER A 353 -0.82 30.82 3.16
CA SER A 353 -0.94 32.28 3.10
C SER A 353 -2.39 32.75 3.25
N SER A 354 -3.37 32.02 2.70
CA SER A 354 -4.80 32.36 2.82
C SER A 354 -5.36 32.10 4.21
N ILE A 355 -4.90 31.04 4.91
CA ILE A 355 -5.28 30.78 6.30
C ILE A 355 -4.62 31.77 7.24
N ASP A 356 -3.32 32.03 7.08
CA ASP A 356 -2.61 33.03 7.89
C ASP A 356 -3.19 34.42 7.67
N HIS A 357 -3.58 34.76 6.43
CA HIS A 357 -4.25 36.01 6.13
C HIS A 357 -5.66 36.05 6.76
N TYR A 358 -6.47 35.00 6.63
CA TYR A 358 -7.78 34.90 7.27
C TYR A 358 -7.69 34.98 8.80
N LEU A 359 -6.74 34.28 9.42
CA LEU A 359 -6.49 34.33 10.86
C LEU A 359 -5.98 35.72 11.30
N SER A 360 -5.20 36.42 10.45
CA SER A 360 -4.75 37.78 10.72
C SER A 360 -5.84 38.84 10.56
N GLU A 361 -6.91 38.53 9.82
CA GLU A 361 -8.09 39.39 9.64
C GLU A 361 -9.17 39.17 10.71
N LEU A 362 -9.06 38.11 11.52
CA LEU A 362 -9.90 37.95 12.70
C LEU A 362 -9.46 38.95 13.78
N GLU A 363 -10.23 40.02 13.94
CA GLU A 363 -10.05 40.93 15.08
C GLU A 363 -10.25 40.17 16.41
N ASP A 364 -9.32 40.37 17.35
CA ASP A 364 -9.47 39.93 18.74
C ASP A 364 -10.79 40.47 19.28
N TYR A 365 -11.74 39.58 19.62
CA TYR A 365 -12.99 39.99 20.24
C TYR A 365 -12.68 40.72 21.57
N PRO A 366 -13.01 42.02 21.71
CA PRO A 366 -12.64 42.80 22.89
C PRO A 366 -13.51 42.53 24.11
N ASP A 367 -14.49 41.63 24.01
CA ASP A 367 -15.41 41.33 25.10
C ASP A 367 -14.91 40.16 25.95
N VAL A 368 -14.67 40.45 27.23
CA VAL A 368 -14.51 39.41 28.25
C VAL A 368 -15.85 38.70 28.40
N LEU A 369 -15.86 37.39 28.13
CA LEU A 369 -17.05 36.55 28.29
C LEU A 369 -17.63 36.69 29.71
N PRO A 370 -18.97 36.71 29.86
CA PRO A 370 -19.66 36.97 31.13
C PRO A 370 -19.44 35.90 32.22
#